data_AF-A0A831LYA3-F1
#
_entry.id   AF-A0A831LYA3-F1
#
_cell.length_a   1.000
_cell.length_b   1.000
_cell.length_c   1.000
_cell.angle_alpha   90.00
_cell.angle_beta   90.00
_cell.angle_gamma   90.00
#
_symmetry.space_group_name_H-M   'P 1'
#
loop_
_entity.id
_entity.type
_entity.pdbx_description
1 polymer ?
#
loop_
_entity_poly.entity_id
_entity_poly.type
_entity_poly.pdbx_seq_one_letter_code
_entity_poly.pdbx_strand_id
1 'polypeptide(L)'
;MNALPWEIIAAPLAAGLLVLATHVPLGREVLARGIIFIDLAVAQIAGLGVILAHSFGLEPHGFAVQAVAAGSALAGALLLHACERRWPEVQEAVIGATFVLAATAGLLLLSGNPQGGEHL
;
A
#
# COMPACT_ATOMS: atom_id res chain seq x y z
N MET A 1 27.53 -30.23 5.38
CA MET A 1 26.36 -29.40 4.97
C MET A 1 26.08 -28.47 6.13
N ASN A 2 26.45 -27.19 6.03
CA ASN A 2 26.13 -26.23 7.09
C ASN A 2 24.61 -26.13 7.16
N ALA A 3 24.03 -26.55 8.28
CA ALA A 3 22.62 -26.35 8.55
C ALA A 3 22.33 -24.85 8.40
N LEU A 4 21.30 -24.50 7.62
CA LEU A 4 20.85 -23.12 7.52
C LEU A 4 20.63 -22.59 8.94
N PRO A 5 21.26 -21.47 9.33
CA PRO A 5 21.10 -20.93 10.67
C PRO A 5 19.62 -20.71 10.92
N TRP A 6 19.09 -21.33 11.97
CA TRP A 6 17.66 -21.22 12.33
C TRP A 6 17.21 -19.76 12.43
N GLU A 7 18.13 -18.89 12.81
CA GLU A 7 17.97 -17.43 12.96
C GLU A 7 17.60 -16.74 11.63
N ILE A 8 18.10 -17.25 10.49
CA ILE A 8 17.80 -16.72 9.15
C ILE A 8 16.39 -17.13 8.70
N ILE A 9 15.89 -18.28 9.16
CA ILE A 9 14.58 -18.82 8.75
C ILE A 9 13.48 -18.37 9.70
N ALA A 10 13.73 -18.39 11.01
CA ALA A 10 12.72 -18.21 12.04
C ALA A 10 12.06 -16.82 11.98
N ALA A 11 12.85 -15.75 11.81
CA ALA A 11 12.31 -14.39 11.77
C ALA A 11 11.45 -14.12 10.50
N PRO A 12 11.92 -14.42 9.27
CA PRO A 12 11.07 -14.31 8.08
C PRO A 12 9.85 -15.23 8.11
N LEU A 13 9.97 -16.44 8.65
CA LEU A 13 8.85 -17.36 8.82
C LEU A 13 7.80 -16.78 9.77
N ALA A 14 8.23 -16.23 10.92
CA ALA A 14 7.33 -15.58 11.86
C ALA A 14 6.63 -14.36 11.24
N ALA A 15 7.36 -13.52 10.50
CA ALA A 15 6.78 -12.40 9.77
C ALA A 15 5.75 -12.88 8.73
N GLY A 16 6.07 -13.92 7.96
CA GLY A 16 5.14 -14.53 7.00
C GLY A 16 3.89 -15.10 7.66
N LEU A 17 4.03 -15.79 8.80
CA LEU A 17 2.89 -16.30 9.56
C LEU A 17 1.99 -15.16 10.09
N LEU A 18 2.58 -14.06 10.58
CA LEU A 18 1.84 -12.87 11.00
C LEU A 18 1.08 -12.22 9.82
N VAL A 19 1.73 -12.11 8.66
CA VAL A 19 1.09 -11.59 7.44
C VAL A 19 -0.06 -12.50 7.02
N LEU A 20 0.13 -13.82 6.99
CA LEU A 20 -0.94 -14.77 6.64
C LEU A 20 -2.10 -14.73 7.65
N ALA A 21 -1.79 -14.69 8.94
CA ALA A 21 -2.80 -14.65 10.00
C ALA A 21 -3.68 -13.38 9.93
N THR A 22 -3.15 -12.28 9.40
CA THR A 22 -3.88 -11.01 9.26
C THR A 22 -4.55 -10.89 7.89
N HIS A 23 -3.83 -11.16 6.81
CA HIS A 23 -4.30 -10.89 5.44
C HIS A 23 -5.24 -11.96 4.89
N VAL A 24 -5.11 -13.23 5.30
CA VAL A 24 -6.01 -14.29 4.81
C VAL A 24 -7.45 -14.06 5.33
N PRO A 25 -7.70 -13.83 6.64
CA PRO A 25 -9.05 -13.53 7.10
C PRO A 25 -9.63 -12.25 6.50
N LEU A 26 -8.82 -11.19 6.40
CA LEU A 26 -9.24 -9.92 5.78
C LEU A 26 -9.56 -10.10 4.28
N GLY A 27 -8.74 -10.86 3.55
CA GLY A 27 -8.96 -11.16 2.14
C GLY A 27 -10.26 -11.95 1.90
N ARG A 28 -10.69 -12.79 2.84
CA ARG A 28 -11.99 -13.48 2.75
C ARG A 28 -13.17 -12.51 2.84
N GLU A 29 -13.06 -11.48 3.67
CA GLU A 29 -14.08 -10.42 3.77
C GLU A 29 -14.12 -9.56 2.49
N VAL A 30 -12.95 -9.23 1.94
CA VAL A 30 -12.80 -8.53 0.65
C VAL A 30 -13.46 -9.31 -0.49
N LEU A 31 -13.26 -10.63 -0.54
CA LEU A 31 -13.90 -11.52 -1.51
C LEU A 31 -15.42 -11.58 -1.33
N ALA A 32 -15.90 -11.65 -0.08
CA ALA A 32 -17.33 -11.67 0.22
C ALA A 32 -18.05 -10.38 -0.23
N ARG A 33 -17.32 -9.26 -0.29
CA ARG A 33 -17.81 -7.95 -0.74
C ARG A 33 -17.59 -7.65 -2.22
N GLY A 34 -16.87 -8.52 -2.95
CA GLY A 34 -16.59 -8.33 -4.37
C GLY A 34 -15.67 -7.14 -4.69
N ILE A 35 -14.75 -6.80 -3.78
CA ILE A 35 -13.82 -5.66 -3.91
C ILE A 35 -12.36 -6.14 -3.99
N ILE A 36 -12.10 -7.11 -4.87
CA ILE A 36 -10.86 -7.92 -4.87
C ILE A 36 -9.58 -7.08 -4.95
N PHE A 37 -9.63 -5.96 -5.69
CA PHE A 37 -8.46 -5.10 -5.94
C PHE A 37 -8.23 -3.98 -4.90
N ILE A 38 -9.06 -3.90 -3.85
CA ILE A 38 -8.98 -2.78 -2.89
C ILE A 38 -7.61 -2.70 -2.21
N ASP A 39 -7.00 -3.84 -1.89
CA ASP A 39 -5.69 -3.92 -1.24
C ASP A 39 -4.59 -3.29 -2.12
N LEU A 40 -4.60 -3.60 -3.41
CA LEU A 40 -3.63 -3.06 -4.37
C LEU A 40 -3.79 -1.53 -4.50
N ALA A 41 -5.02 -1.03 -4.56
CA ALA A 41 -5.28 0.40 -4.66
C ALA A 41 -4.87 1.17 -3.40
N VAL A 42 -5.21 0.64 -2.21
CA VAL A 42 -4.84 1.26 -0.93
C VAL A 42 -3.33 1.26 -0.73
N ALA A 43 -2.64 0.16 -1.08
CA ALA A 43 -1.18 0.10 -1.05
C ALA A 43 -0.55 1.15 -1.98
N GLN A 44 -1.12 1.38 -3.17
CA GLN A 44 -0.63 2.38 -4.10
C GLN A 44 -0.83 3.81 -3.59
N ILE A 45 -1.97 4.11 -2.94
CA ILE A 45 -2.21 5.42 -2.30
C ILE A 45 -1.24 5.64 -1.15
N ALA A 46 -0.95 4.61 -0.35
CA ALA A 46 0.05 4.67 0.71
C ALA A 46 1.45 4.97 0.14
N GLY A 47 1.84 4.28 -0.94
CA GLY A 47 3.09 4.51 -1.66
C GLY A 47 3.19 5.93 -2.22
N LEU A 48 2.11 6.46 -2.80
CA LEU A 48 2.04 7.86 -3.23
C LEU A 48 2.24 8.83 -2.06
N GLY A 49 1.66 8.53 -0.89
CA GLY A 49 1.88 9.28 0.34
C GLY A 49 3.35 9.31 0.76
N VAL A 50 4.05 8.18 0.67
CA VAL A 50 5.51 8.10 0.94
C VAL A 50 6.30 8.97 -0.04
N ILE A 51 5.98 8.89 -1.34
CA ILE A 51 6.63 9.71 -2.38
C ILE A 51 6.42 11.21 -2.11
N LEU A 52 5.20 11.60 -1.75
CA LEU A 52 4.87 12.98 -1.38
C LEU A 52 5.64 13.41 -0.13
N ALA A 53 5.66 12.57 0.92
CA ALA A 53 6.39 12.85 2.15
C ALA A 53 7.86 13.12 1.88
N HIS A 54 8.49 12.28 1.06
CA HIS A 54 9.87 12.45 0.64
C HIS A 54 10.07 13.75 -0.18
N SER A 55 9.12 14.08 -1.05
CA SER A 55 9.15 15.34 -1.82
C SER A 55 9.06 16.59 -0.95
N PHE A 56 8.48 16.49 0.25
CA PHE A 56 8.48 17.55 1.27
C PHE A 56 9.73 17.58 2.15
N GLY A 57 10.73 16.74 1.88
CA GLY A 57 11.98 16.67 2.64
C GLY A 57 11.86 15.97 3.98
N LEU A 58 10.81 15.16 4.20
CA LEU A 58 10.73 14.33 5.40
C LEU A 58 11.82 13.26 5.39
N GLU A 59 12.37 13.02 6.58
CA GLU A 59 13.50 12.10 6.76
C GLU A 59 13.13 10.68 6.30
N PRO A 60 13.90 10.09 5.37
CA PRO A 60 13.68 8.72 4.95
C PRO A 60 13.70 7.79 6.16
N HIS A 61 12.72 6.88 6.27
CA HIS A 61 12.59 5.90 7.36
C HIS A 61 12.20 6.51 8.73
N GLY A 62 11.90 7.80 8.80
CA GLY A 62 11.38 8.43 10.01
C GLY A 62 9.91 8.05 10.30
N PHE A 63 9.52 8.11 11.58
CA PHE A 63 8.13 7.90 12.01
C PHE A 63 7.13 8.81 11.28
N ALA A 64 7.55 10.01 10.88
CA ALA A 64 6.71 10.93 10.13
C ALA A 64 6.29 10.35 8.76
N VAL A 65 7.21 9.71 8.02
CA VAL A 65 6.90 9.08 6.73
C VAL A 65 5.93 7.92 6.92
N GLN A 66 6.10 7.11 7.97
CA GLN A 66 5.16 6.03 8.30
C GLN A 66 3.78 6.56 8.65
N ALA A 67 3.70 7.66 9.41
CA ALA A 67 2.44 8.31 9.73
C ALA A 67 1.74 8.86 8.49
N VAL A 68 2.49 9.44 7.54
CA VAL A 68 1.93 9.87 6.25
C VAL A 68 1.46 8.67 5.43
N ALA A 69 2.26 7.60 5.32
CA ALA A 69 1.87 6.39 4.59
C ALA A 69 0.58 5.78 5.15
N ALA A 70 0.51 5.61 6.47
CA ALA A 70 -0.67 5.09 7.17
C ALA A 70 -1.87 6.04 7.02
N GLY A 71 -1.67 7.35 7.16
CA GLY A 71 -2.71 8.35 6.97
C GLY A 71 -3.27 8.34 5.54
N SER A 72 -2.41 8.24 4.54
CA SER A 72 -2.79 8.10 3.13
C SER A 72 -3.55 6.79 2.87
N ALA A 73 -3.09 5.67 3.43
CA ALA A 73 -3.78 4.39 3.32
C ALA A 73 -5.19 4.45 3.91
N LEU A 74 -5.33 4.98 5.13
CA LEU A 74 -6.62 5.14 5.81
C LEU A 74 -7.54 6.09 5.05
N ALA A 75 -7.03 7.23 4.59
CA ALA A 75 -7.80 8.18 3.78
C ALA A 75 -8.28 7.53 2.46
N GLY A 76 -7.40 6.81 1.78
CA GLY A 76 -7.72 6.07 0.56
C GLY A 76 -8.77 4.97 0.79
N ALA A 77 -8.63 4.19 1.86
CA ALA A 77 -9.59 3.16 2.22
C ALA A 77 -10.97 3.76 2.56
N LEU A 78 -11.02 4.87 3.32
CA LEU A 78 -12.26 5.56 3.64
C LEU A 78 -12.93 6.14 2.38
N LEU A 79 -12.14 6.70 1.46
CA LEU A 79 -12.64 7.20 0.18
C LEU A 79 -13.24 6.07 -0.66
N LEU A 80 -12.51 4.96 -0.82
CA LEU A 80 -12.98 3.81 -1.59
C LEU A 80 -14.21 3.16 -0.93
N HIS A 81 -14.27 3.11 0.40
CA HIS A 81 -15.47 2.65 1.12
C HIS A 81 -16.67 3.60 0.92
N ALA A 82 -16.45 4.90 0.87
CA ALA A 82 -17.51 5.85 0.51
C ALA A 82 -17.98 5.66 -0.95
N CYS A 83 -17.07 5.35 -1.87
CA CYS A 83 -17.41 4.99 -3.26
C CYS A 83 -18.20 3.68 -3.33
N GLU A 84 -17.82 2.65 -2.55
CA GLU A 84 -18.51 1.36 -2.47
C GLU A 84 -19.99 1.55 -2.10
N ARG A 85 -20.27 2.43 -1.15
CA ARG A 85 -21.64 2.75 -0.73
C ARG A 85 -22.44 3.54 -1.76
N ARG A 86 -21.77 4.28 -2.65
CA ARG A 86 -22.42 5.15 -3.65
C ARG A 86 -22.59 4.48 -5.01
N TRP A 87 -21.63 3.68 -5.43
CA TRP A 87 -21.54 3.04 -6.74
C TRP A 87 -21.09 1.58 -6.61
N PRO A 88 -21.86 0.74 -5.90
CA PRO A 88 -21.48 -0.65 -5.68
C PRO A 88 -21.34 -1.44 -6.99
N GLU A 89 -22.12 -1.12 -8.04
CA GLU A 89 -22.09 -1.87 -9.30
C GLU A 89 -20.80 -1.69 -10.11
N VAL A 90 -20.07 -0.59 -9.90
CA VAL A 90 -18.85 -0.24 -10.65
C VAL A 90 -17.63 -0.06 -9.75
N GLN A 91 -17.69 -0.56 -8.53
CA GLN A 91 -16.67 -0.32 -7.51
C GLN A 91 -15.28 -0.82 -7.94
N GLU A 92 -15.17 -1.99 -8.60
CA GLU A 92 -13.88 -2.47 -9.10
C GLU A 92 -13.28 -1.55 -10.18
N ALA A 93 -14.11 -0.94 -11.02
CA ALA A 93 -13.65 0.04 -11.99
C ALA A 93 -13.16 1.33 -11.30
N VAL A 94 -13.84 1.77 -10.24
CA VAL A 94 -13.40 2.91 -9.41
C VAL A 94 -12.08 2.60 -8.71
N ILE A 95 -11.93 1.41 -8.14
CA ILE A 95 -10.69 0.94 -7.52
C ILE A 95 -9.55 0.95 -8.55
N GLY A 96 -9.76 0.36 -9.73
CA GLY A 96 -8.78 0.31 -10.81
C GLY A 96 -8.38 1.68 -11.33
N ALA A 97 -9.35 2.57 -11.55
CA ALA A 97 -9.09 3.96 -11.94
C ALA A 97 -8.28 4.70 -10.87
N THR A 98 -8.64 4.54 -9.60
CA THR A 98 -7.92 5.14 -8.46
C THR A 98 -6.49 4.63 -8.39
N PHE A 99 -6.28 3.33 -8.57
CA PHE A 99 -4.94 2.73 -8.61
C PHE A 99 -4.08 3.35 -9.72
N VAL A 100 -4.60 3.41 -10.95
CA VAL A 100 -3.85 3.99 -12.10
C VAL A 100 -3.56 5.48 -11.88
N LEU A 101 -4.53 6.25 -11.36
CA LEU A 101 -4.33 7.65 -11.02
C LEU A 101 -3.25 7.84 -9.95
N ALA A 102 -3.26 7.03 -8.89
CA ALA A 102 -2.24 7.10 -7.84
C ALA A 102 -0.85 6.69 -8.35
N ALA A 103 -0.77 5.64 -9.18
CA ALA A 103 0.49 5.19 -9.78
C ALA A 103 1.07 6.25 -10.72
N THR A 104 0.25 6.79 -11.61
CA THR A 104 0.68 7.84 -12.56
C THR A 104 1.05 9.14 -11.84
N ALA A 105 0.32 9.54 -10.80
CA ALA A 105 0.71 10.66 -9.95
C ALA A 105 2.07 10.42 -9.29
N GLY A 106 2.32 9.21 -8.79
CA GLY A 106 3.61 8.82 -8.23
C GLY A 106 4.74 8.94 -9.25
N LEU A 107 4.53 8.40 -10.46
CA LEU A 107 5.49 8.51 -11.57
C LEU A 107 5.76 9.98 -11.95
N LEU A 108 4.73 10.82 -12.00
CA LEU A 108 4.89 12.25 -12.29
C LEU A 108 5.72 12.97 -11.22
N LEU A 109 5.47 12.69 -9.95
CA LEU A 109 6.25 13.26 -8.83
C LEU A 109 7.72 12.82 -8.90
N LEU A 110 7.99 11.56 -9.25
CA LEU A 110 9.36 11.06 -9.43
C LEU A 110 10.02 11.64 -10.69
N SER A 111 9.25 11.88 -11.76
CA SER A 111 9.79 12.37 -13.03
C SER A 111 10.42 13.77 -12.93
N GLY A 112 10.00 14.57 -11.94
CA GLY A 112 10.58 15.89 -11.67
C GLY A 112 11.90 15.87 -10.89
N ASN A 113 12.40 14.69 -10.48
CA ASN A 113 13.53 14.57 -9.57
C ASN A 113 14.61 13.61 -10.14
N PRO A 114 15.66 14.11 -10.84
CA PRO A 114 16.65 13.29 -11.55
C PRO A 114 17.44 12.31 -10.65
N GLN A 115 17.39 12.48 -9.33
CA GLN A 115 18.09 11.66 -8.32
C GLN A 115 17.12 10.84 -7.44
N GLY A 116 15.80 10.91 -7.66
CA GLY A 116 14.80 10.23 -6.81
C GLY A 116 14.75 8.70 -6.96
N GLY A 117 15.38 8.15 -8.00
CA GLY A 117 15.43 6.71 -8.25
C GLY A 117 16.56 5.96 -7.54
N GLU A 118 17.58 6.65 -7.00
CA GLU A 118 18.76 6.01 -6.39
C GLU A 118 18.71 5.92 -4.86
N HIS A 119 17.63 6.41 -4.22
CA HIS A 119 17.48 6.48 -2.76
C HIS A 119 16.22 5.76 -2.19
N LEU A 120 15.57 4.91 -2.98
CA LEU A 120 14.61 3.91 -2.50
C LEU A 120 15.30 2.55 -2.33
#